data_AF-F0G8M3-F1
#
_entry.id   AF-F0G8M3-F1
#
_cell.length_a   1.000
_cell.length_b   1.000
_cell.length_c   1.000
_cell.angle_alpha   90.00
_cell.angle_beta   90.00
_cell.angle_gamma   90.00
#
_symmetry.space_group_name_H-M   'P 1'
#
loop_
_entity.id
_entity.type
_entity.pdbx_description
1 polymer ?
#
loop_
_entity_poly.entity_id
_entity_poly.type
_entity_poly.pdbx_seq_one_letter_code
_entity_poly.pdbx_strand_id
1 'polypeptide(L)'
;GDAQARPLSREAFAQRFSANPGDIRKTEDFAHRHQLTVDRVDPVESVVVLSGTIKQFEAAFGVTLERFEHHAIGQYRGRSGPIALPDELGDAVTAVLGLDSRPQARPHFRMRPPFTP
;
A
#
# COMPACT_ATOMS: atom_id res chain seq x y z
N GLY A 1 -10.58 10.85 -23.02
CA GLY A 1 -9.70 11.94 -22.55
C GLY A 1 -9.57 12.96 -23.65
N ASP A 2 -9.29 14.21 -23.32
CA ASP A 2 -9.01 15.27 -24.30
C ASP A 2 -7.73 14.95 -25.08
N ALA A 3 -7.84 14.86 -26.41
CA ALA A 3 -6.72 14.55 -27.31
C ALA A 3 -5.68 15.67 -27.39
N GLN A 4 -6.00 16.88 -26.91
CA GLN A 4 -5.11 18.04 -26.92
C GLN A 4 -4.37 18.24 -25.59
N ALA A 5 -4.65 17.42 -24.57
CA ALA A 5 -3.98 17.52 -23.28
C ALA A 5 -2.48 17.22 -23.43
N ARG A 6 -1.64 18.17 -23.01
CA ARG A 6 -0.18 17.96 -22.94
C ARG A 6 0.17 17.34 -21.58
N PRO A 7 0.84 16.17 -21.54
CA PRO A 7 1.27 15.57 -20.29
C PRO A 7 2.33 16.45 -19.61
N LEU A 8 2.34 16.46 -18.28
CA LEU A 8 3.39 17.11 -17.51
C LEU A 8 4.69 16.30 -17.60
N SER A 9 5.82 17.00 -17.51
CA SER A 9 7.10 16.33 -17.23
C SER A 9 7.10 15.78 -15.80
N ARG A 10 8.01 14.86 -15.50
CA ARG A 10 8.13 14.28 -14.15
C ARG A 10 8.49 15.35 -13.12
N GLU A 11 9.34 16.30 -13.49
CA GLU A 11 9.77 17.41 -12.64
C GLU A 11 8.60 18.35 -12.34
N ALA A 12 7.82 18.71 -13.36
CA ALA A 12 6.63 19.56 -13.19
C ALA A 12 5.55 18.85 -12.35
N PHE A 13 5.39 17.54 -12.52
CA PHE A 13 4.48 16.75 -11.68
C PHE A 13 4.94 16.74 -10.22
N ALA A 14 6.21 16.44 -9.96
CA ALA A 14 6.78 16.41 -8.61
C ALA A 14 6.64 17.78 -7.91
N GLN A 15 6.88 18.88 -8.61
CA GLN A 15 6.74 20.22 -8.03
C GLN A 15 5.29 20.56 -7.63
N ARG A 16 4.30 20.07 -8.39
CA ARG A 16 2.89 20.45 -8.22
C ARG A 16 2.09 19.49 -7.35
N PHE A 17 2.44 18.21 -7.35
CA PHE A 17 1.59 17.13 -6.82
C PHE A 17 2.28 16.23 -5.81
N SER A 18 3.51 16.54 -5.38
CA SER A 18 4.09 15.81 -4.25
C SER A 18 3.24 15.98 -2.99
N ALA A 19 3.18 14.94 -2.18
CA ALA A 19 2.54 14.96 -0.87
C ALA A 19 3.10 16.09 0.00
N ASN A 20 2.21 16.68 0.80
CA ASN A 20 2.58 17.70 1.75
C ASN A 20 3.59 17.13 2.78
N PRO A 21 4.78 17.74 2.96
CA PRO A 21 5.76 17.26 3.93
C PRO A 21 5.22 17.13 5.37
N GLY A 22 4.23 17.95 5.75
CA GLY A 22 3.58 17.85 7.04
C GLY A 22 2.76 16.56 7.22
N ASP A 23 2.10 16.11 6.16
CA ASP A 23 1.28 14.89 6.19
C ASP A 23 2.15 13.62 6.18
N ILE A 24 3.27 13.67 5.46
CA ILE A 24 4.33 12.65 5.54
C ILE A 24 4.82 12.54 6.98
N ARG A 25 5.18 13.67 7.61
CA ARG A 25 5.70 13.68 8.98
C ARG A 25 4.70 13.10 9.99
N LYS A 26 3.42 13.44 9.89
CA LYS A 26 2.38 12.83 10.75
C LYS A 26 2.34 11.31 10.59
N THR A 27 2.52 10.81 9.36
CA THR A 27 2.56 9.38 9.05
C THR A 27 3.80 8.71 9.65
N GLU A 28 4.96 9.34 9.55
CA GLU A 28 6.21 8.88 10.19
C GLU A 28 6.06 8.85 11.73
N ASP A 29 5.55 9.92 12.33
CA ASP A 29 5.31 10.02 13.77
C ASP A 29 4.31 8.97 14.26
N PHE A 30 3.28 8.67 13.48
CA PHE A 30 2.36 7.58 13.76
C PHE A 30 3.06 6.21 13.70
N ALA A 31 3.85 5.96 12.66
CA ALA A 31 4.60 4.71 12.53
C ALA A 31 5.53 4.50 13.75
N HIS A 32 6.29 5.52 14.13
CA HIS A 32 7.20 5.47 15.27
C HIS A 32 6.49 5.25 16.61
N ARG A 33 5.33 5.88 16.84
CA ARG A 33 4.51 5.65 18.04
C ARG A 33 4.05 4.20 18.16
N HIS A 34 3.80 3.53 17.04
CA HIS A 34 3.46 2.10 16.97
C HIS A 34 4.68 1.18 16.81
N GLN A 35 5.89 1.71 16.95
CA GLN A 35 7.15 0.97 16.84
C GLN A 35 7.34 0.29 15.47
N LEU A 36 6.69 0.82 14.44
CA LEU A 36 6.92 0.44 13.06
C LEU A 36 8.16 1.19 12.52
N THR A 37 8.82 0.57 11.55
CA THR A 37 9.95 1.15 10.84
C THR A 37 9.46 1.81 9.56
N VAL A 38 9.96 3.00 9.25
CA VAL A 38 9.77 3.66 7.95
C VAL A 38 10.90 3.24 7.03
N ASP A 39 10.60 2.38 6.05
CA ASP A 39 11.60 1.83 5.13
C ASP A 39 11.84 2.73 3.92
N ARG A 40 10.80 3.43 3.46
CA ARG A 40 10.84 4.31 2.30
C ARG A 40 9.81 5.42 2.43
N VAL A 41 10.20 6.62 2.03
CA VAL A 41 9.32 7.76 1.83
C VAL A 41 9.49 8.26 0.41
N ASP A 42 8.37 8.36 -0.32
CA ASP A 42 8.33 8.92 -1.67
C ASP A 42 7.24 9.99 -1.74
N PRO A 43 7.61 11.28 -1.65
CA PRO A 43 6.66 12.38 -1.72
C PRO A 43 5.98 12.47 -3.09
N VAL A 44 6.65 12.11 -4.17
CA VAL A 44 6.12 12.24 -5.53
C VAL A 44 5.03 11.20 -5.79
N GLU A 45 5.25 9.97 -5.31
CA GLU A 45 4.25 8.90 -5.34
C GLU A 45 3.19 9.05 -4.24
N SER A 46 3.43 9.91 -3.24
CA SER A 46 2.63 10.00 -2.01
C SER A 46 2.57 8.66 -1.25
N VAL A 47 3.72 7.98 -1.13
CA VAL A 47 3.84 6.65 -0.52
C VAL A 47 4.83 6.66 0.63
N VAL A 48 4.42 6.09 1.76
CA VAL A 48 5.29 5.72 2.88
C VAL A 48 5.22 4.20 3.03
N VAL A 49 6.37 3.53 2.99
CA VAL A 49 6.48 2.08 3.18
C VAL A 49 6.89 1.80 4.61
N LEU A 50 6.11 0.97 5.29
CA LEU A 50 6.33 0.59 6.68
C LEU A 50 6.64 -0.90 6.80
N SER A 51 7.50 -1.26 7.76
CA SER A 51 7.71 -2.64 8.20
C SER A 51 7.60 -2.78 9.72
N GLY A 52 7.35 -4.02 10.15
CA GLY A 52 7.13 -4.34 11.56
C GLY A 52 6.51 -5.73 11.74
N THR A 53 6.29 -6.08 12.99
CA THR A 53 5.64 -7.34 13.38
C THR A 53 4.13 -7.29 13.18
N ILE A 54 3.48 -8.45 13.08
CA ILE A 54 2.01 -8.56 13.02
C ILE A 54 1.37 -7.79 14.17
N LYS A 55 1.84 -8.00 15.41
CA LYS A 55 1.30 -7.34 16.60
C LYS A 55 1.34 -5.81 16.51
N GLN A 56 2.41 -5.25 15.94
CA GLN A 56 2.52 -3.79 15.76
C GLN A 56 1.53 -3.28 14.71
N PHE A 57 1.38 -3.99 13.58
CA PHE A 57 0.40 -3.63 12.55
C PHE A 57 -1.05 -3.75 13.04
N GLU A 58 -1.38 -4.80 13.78
CA GLU A 58 -2.70 -4.96 14.41
C GLU A 58 -3.00 -3.79 15.37
N ALA A 59 -2.03 -3.44 16.22
CA ALA A 59 -2.16 -2.32 17.15
C ALA A 59 -2.25 -0.95 16.46
N ALA A 60 -1.51 -0.75 15.37
CA ALA A 60 -1.51 0.51 14.62
C ALA A 60 -2.84 0.74 13.90
N PHE A 61 -3.35 -0.28 13.20
CA PHE A 61 -4.47 -0.12 12.29
C PHE A 61 -5.80 -0.66 12.85
N GLY A 62 -5.83 -1.18 14.09
CA GLY A 62 -7.03 -1.69 14.73
C GLY A 62 -7.63 -2.91 14.03
N VAL A 63 -6.79 -3.74 13.41
CA VAL A 63 -7.19 -4.93 12.63
C VAL A 63 -6.72 -6.20 13.32
N THR A 64 -7.26 -7.34 12.90
CA THR A 64 -6.69 -8.65 13.20
C THR A 64 -6.13 -9.26 11.91
N LEU A 65 -4.88 -9.70 11.93
CA LEU A 65 -4.20 -10.31 10.79
C LEU A 65 -4.09 -11.82 11.02
N GLU A 66 -4.67 -12.59 10.11
CA GLU A 66 -4.76 -14.04 10.24
C GLU A 66 -4.21 -14.72 9.00
N ARG A 67 -3.83 -16.00 9.15
CA ARG A 67 -3.47 -16.86 8.03
C ARG A 67 -4.71 -17.55 7.52
N PHE A 68 -4.98 -17.39 6.24
CA PHE A 68 -6.08 -18.04 5.54
C PHE A 68 -5.52 -19.06 4.55
N GLU A 69 -6.31 -20.11 4.29
CA GLU A 69 -6.05 -21.10 3.25
C GLU A 69 -7.14 -20.95 2.18
N HIS A 70 -6.75 -20.84 0.91
CA HIS A 70 -7.71 -20.81 -0.19
C HIS A 70 -7.33 -21.82 -1.26
N HIS A 71 -8.31 -22.63 -1.66
CA HIS A 71 -8.13 -23.82 -2.50
C HIS A 71 -7.33 -23.58 -3.79
N ALA A 72 -7.45 -22.41 -4.42
CA ALA A 72 -6.78 -22.11 -5.69
C ALA A 72 -5.49 -21.26 -5.58
N ILE A 73 -5.32 -20.49 -4.49
CA ILE A 73 -4.20 -19.52 -4.36
C ILE A 73 -3.23 -19.89 -3.23
N GLY A 74 -3.55 -20.91 -2.44
CA GLY A 74 -2.78 -21.34 -1.28
C GLY A 74 -2.95 -20.43 -0.07
N GLN A 75 -1.93 -20.42 0.78
CA GLN A 75 -1.90 -19.64 2.01
C GLN A 75 -1.65 -18.15 1.75
N TYR A 76 -2.35 -17.31 2.50
CA TYR A 76 -2.11 -15.87 2.51
C TYR A 76 -2.40 -15.27 3.89
N ARG A 77 -1.90 -14.05 4.13
CA ARG A 77 -2.30 -13.23 5.27
C ARG A 77 -3.48 -12.35 4.86
N GLY A 78 -4.59 -12.44 5.58
CA GLY A 78 -5.76 -11.57 5.40
C GLY A 78 -5.96 -10.69 6.63
N ARG A 79 -6.86 -9.70 6.52
CA ARG A 79 -7.29 -8.89 7.66
C ARG A 79 -8.79 -9.02 7.92
N SER A 80 -9.15 -8.98 9.20
CA SER A 80 -10.53 -8.89 9.70
C SER A 80 -10.75 -7.54 10.38
N GLY A 81 -12.01 -7.05 10.40
CA GLY A 81 -12.39 -5.76 10.99
C GLY A 81 -12.23 -4.55 10.04
N PRO A 82 -12.55 -3.33 10.45
CA PRO A 82 -12.23 -2.09 9.72
C PRO A 82 -10.77 -1.67 9.94
N ILE A 83 -10.20 -0.85 9.05
CA ILE A 83 -8.94 -0.13 9.34
C ILE A 83 -9.32 1.12 10.12
N ALA A 84 -8.69 1.31 11.27
CA ALA A 84 -8.79 2.53 12.07
C ALA A 84 -7.51 3.35 11.93
N LEU A 85 -7.66 4.66 11.81
CA LEU A 85 -6.59 5.65 11.85
C LEU A 85 -7.00 6.76 12.82
N PRO A 86 -6.05 7.39 13.53
CA PRO A 86 -6.37 8.57 14.32
C PRO A 86 -6.78 9.74 13.39
N ASP A 87 -7.67 10.62 13.87
CA ASP A 87 -8.22 11.74 13.10
C ASP A 87 -7.13 12.63 12.48
N GLU A 88 -5.98 12.76 13.16
CA GLU A 88 -4.83 13.53 12.67
C GLU A 88 -4.25 13.02 11.33
N LEU A 89 -4.49 11.75 10.98
CA LEU A 89 -4.10 11.14 9.70
C LEU A 89 -5.25 11.07 8.67
N GLY A 90 -6.50 11.35 9.07
CA GLY A 90 -7.68 11.04 8.27
C GLY A 90 -7.66 11.65 6.87
N ASP A 91 -7.31 12.93 6.76
CA ASP A 91 -7.21 13.62 5.46
C ASP A 91 -5.88 13.36 4.73
N ALA A 92 -4.86 12.88 5.44
CA ALA A 92 -3.52 12.63 4.91
C ALA A 92 -3.40 11.26 4.23
N VAL A 93 -4.16 10.25 4.67
CA VAL A 93 -4.04 8.86 4.24
C VAL A 93 -5.25 8.45 3.41
N THR A 94 -5.05 8.24 2.11
CA THR A 94 -6.10 7.75 1.21
C THR A 94 -6.33 6.24 1.33
N ALA A 95 -5.28 5.45 1.55
CA ALA A 95 -5.38 3.99 1.60
C ALA A 95 -4.22 3.36 2.40
N VAL A 96 -4.52 2.23 3.05
CA VAL A 96 -3.52 1.33 3.64
C VAL A 96 -3.52 0.03 2.84
N LEU A 97 -2.39 -0.26 2.19
CA LEU A 97 -2.21 -1.41 1.30
C LEU A 97 -1.25 -2.43 1.94
N GLY A 98 -1.34 -3.70 1.53
CA GLY A 98 -0.38 -4.74 1.93
C GLY A 98 -0.64 -5.43 3.27
N LEU A 99 -1.61 -4.99 4.08
CA LEU A 99 -2.08 -5.77 5.24
C LEU A 99 -2.62 -7.14 4.82
N ASP A 100 -3.27 -7.17 3.65
CA ASP A 100 -3.71 -8.37 2.96
C ASP A 100 -2.72 -8.74 1.85
N SER A 101 -2.22 -9.97 1.86
CA SER A 101 -1.23 -10.48 0.90
C SER A 101 -1.82 -11.42 -0.15
N ARG A 102 -3.15 -11.44 -0.34
CA ARG A 102 -3.77 -12.21 -1.43
C ARG A 102 -3.24 -11.72 -2.77
N PRO A 103 -2.96 -12.64 -3.72
CA PRO A 103 -2.69 -12.25 -5.10
C PRO A 103 -3.89 -11.49 -5.68
N GLN A 104 -3.69 -10.20 -5.98
CA GLN A 104 -4.76 -9.33 -6.50
C GLN A 104 -4.96 -9.46 -8.02
N ALA A 105 -4.06 -10.14 -8.72
CA ALA A 105 -4.10 -10.32 -10.16
C ALA A 105 -3.66 -11.73 -10.56
N ARG A 106 -4.11 -12.18 -11.74
CA ARG A 106 -3.69 -13.42 -12.38
C ARG A 106 -3.08 -13.14 -13.76
N PRO A 107 -2.02 -13.84 -14.17
CA PRO A 107 -1.53 -13.73 -15.53
C PRO A 107 -2.58 -14.24 -16.53
N HIS A 108 -2.79 -13.50 -17.62
CA HIS A 108 -3.76 -13.85 -18.68
C HIS A 108 -3.10 -14.47 -19.92
N PHE A 109 -1.78 -14.68 -19.92
CA PHE A 109 -1.10 -15.38 -21.00
C PHE A 109 -1.34 -16.90 -20.90
N ARG A 110 -1.24 -17.59 -22.03
CA ARG A 110 -1.30 -19.05 -22.09
C ARG A 110 0.00 -19.56 -22.69
N MET A 111 0.68 -20.47 -21.99
CA MET A 111 1.81 -21.18 -22.59
C MET A 111 1.26 -22.21 -23.56
N ARG A 112 1.71 -22.18 -24.82
CA ARG A 112 1.46 -23.29 -25.72
C ARG A 112 2.32 -24.47 -25.24
N PRO A 113 1.76 -25.69 -25.15
CA PRO A 113 2.60 -26.86 -24.96
C PRO A 113 3.62 -26.96 -26.10
N PRO A 114 4.80 -27.55 -25.87
CA PRO A 114 5.78 -27.76 -26.92
C PRO A 114 5.13 -28.49 -28.11
N PHE A 115 5.44 -28.04 -29.33
CA PHE A 115 5.02 -28.74 -30.53
C PHE A 115 5.59 -30.16 -30.49
N THR A 116 4.72 -31.16 -30.50
CA THR A 116 5.10 -32.56 -30.72
C THR A 116 4.77 -32.86 -32.18
N PRO A 117 5.78 -33.09 -33.06
CA PRO A 117 5.57 -33.36 -34.48
C PRO A 117 4.73 -34.62 -34.75
#